data_AF-A0A973W0L8-F1
#
_entry.id   AF-A0A973W0L8-F1
#
_cell.length_a   1.000
_cell.length_b   1.000
_cell.length_c   1.000
_cell.angle_alpha   90.00
_cell.angle_beta   90.00
_cell.angle_gamma   90.00
#
_symmetry.space_group_name_H-M   'P 1'
#
loop_
_entity.id
_entity.type
_entity.pdbx_description
1 polymer ?
#
loop_
_entity_poly.entity_id
_entity_poly.type
_entity_poly.pdbx_seq_one_letter_code
_entity_poly.pdbx_strand_id
1 'polypeptide(L)'
;MTGVTLDAAWAVAGYIPAGGDAQAPMVGAEPAAIEEPAAASKPKVIVRHDDNGVITAVTLQVEMGIDALSERYAEMGIPHILYDGEVDIADAWVKDGQVVPKLDVEISGEARQVKADGEDLLELTVSPAEFDATVALDGAMVHFEHVTDGKLEFSVDHPGSYAIFVVPAHPYRVKRLDVEAIAP
;
A
#
# COMPACT_ATOMS: atom_id res chain seq x y z
N MET A 1 32.40 41.08 53.77
CA MET A 1 31.18 41.73 53.26
C MET A 1 30.98 41.28 51.82
N THR A 2 29.87 40.60 51.56
CA THR A 2 29.08 40.55 50.30
C THR A 2 29.84 40.68 48.97
N GLY A 3 29.83 39.73 48.05
CA GLY A 3 28.98 38.55 47.90
C GLY A 3 29.05 38.00 46.48
N VAL A 4 28.09 37.11 46.21
CA VAL A 4 27.59 36.66 44.91
C VAL A 4 28.49 35.70 44.13
N THR A 5 28.25 34.40 44.35
CA THR A 5 28.41 33.35 43.35
C THR A 5 27.35 33.54 42.26
N LEU A 6 27.79 33.82 41.04
CA LEU A 6 26.96 33.74 39.84
C LEU A 6 27.43 32.52 39.04
N ASP A 7 26.54 31.53 38.94
CA ASP A 7 26.60 30.46 37.95
C ASP A 7 26.89 31.06 36.57
N ALA A 8 28.06 30.74 36.02
CA ALA A 8 28.38 30.99 34.62
C ALA A 8 28.18 29.70 33.81
N ALA A 9 27.01 29.10 33.97
CA ALA A 9 26.35 28.42 32.86
C ALA A 9 26.06 29.52 31.83
N TRP A 10 27.00 29.73 30.90
CA TRP A 10 26.91 30.40 29.59
C TRP A 10 28.31 30.86 29.15
N ALA A 11 29.21 29.90 28.95
CA ALA A 11 30.36 30.13 28.09
C ALA A 11 29.88 30.01 26.64
N VAL A 12 29.55 31.15 26.03
CA VAL A 12 29.33 31.26 24.58
C VAL A 12 30.68 31.08 23.90
N ALA A 13 30.76 30.14 22.96
CA ALA A 13 31.97 29.90 22.19
C ALA A 13 32.36 31.18 21.41
N GLY A 14 33.54 31.72 21.66
CA GLY A 14 34.15 32.77 20.82
C GLY A 14 34.62 34.05 21.48
N TYR A 15 34.63 34.18 22.81
CA TYR A 15 35.20 35.37 23.47
C TYR A 15 36.45 35.03 24.30
N ILE A 16 37.63 35.47 23.85
CA ILE A 16 38.87 35.50 24.64
C ILE A 16 39.32 36.97 24.74
N PRO A 17 39.39 37.57 25.94
CA PRO A 17 39.95 38.90 26.11
C PRO A 17 41.47 38.89 25.87
N ALA A 18 41.96 39.93 25.18
CA ALA A 18 43.33 40.03 24.69
C ALA A 18 44.37 40.09 25.80
N GLY A 19 45.38 39.21 25.72
CA GLY A 19 46.60 39.28 26.53
C GLY A 19 47.03 37.92 27.04
N GLY A 20 47.85 37.21 26.26
CA GLY A 20 48.47 35.96 26.71
C GLY A 20 49.02 35.14 25.55
N ASP A 21 50.23 35.47 25.11
CA ASP A 21 51.02 34.64 24.21
C ASP A 21 51.32 33.29 24.89
N ALA A 22 50.65 32.22 24.44
CA ALA A 22 51.05 30.85 24.73
C ALA A 22 50.68 29.95 23.55
N GLN A 23 51.68 29.72 22.72
CA GLN A 23 51.70 28.74 21.64
C GLN A 23 51.53 27.33 22.26
N ALA A 24 50.37 26.70 22.04
CA ALA A 24 50.13 25.31 22.42
C ALA A 24 50.31 24.39 21.19
N PRO A 25 50.96 23.22 21.34
CA PRO A 25 51.39 22.37 20.23
C PRO A 25 50.21 21.75 19.49
N MET A 26 50.32 21.77 18.16
CA MET A 26 49.39 21.17 17.22
C MET A 26 49.51 19.63 17.31
N VAL A 27 48.73 19.00 18.19
CA VAL A 27 48.49 17.56 18.17
C VAL A 27 47.39 17.32 17.15
N GLY A 28 47.77 16.92 15.94
CA GLY A 28 46.82 16.45 14.93
C GLY A 28 46.19 15.15 15.40
N ALA A 29 45.04 15.24 16.06
CA ALA A 29 44.15 14.10 16.21
C ALA A 29 43.66 13.71 14.81
N GLU A 30 43.84 12.45 14.43
CA GLU A 30 43.20 11.87 13.25
C GLU A 30 41.69 12.19 13.29
N PRO A 31 41.06 12.57 12.17
CA PRO A 31 39.62 12.80 12.15
C PRO A 31 38.95 11.46 12.48
N ALA A 32 38.35 11.37 13.66
CA ALA A 32 37.45 10.29 13.99
C ALA A 32 36.37 10.25 12.90
N ALA A 33 36.34 9.16 12.14
CA ALA A 33 35.25 8.88 11.22
C ALA A 33 33.99 8.80 12.08
N ILE A 34 33.16 9.84 12.02
CA ILE A 34 31.81 9.78 12.54
C ILE A 34 31.10 8.79 11.61
N GLU A 35 30.90 7.56 12.08
CA GLU A 35 29.97 6.63 11.41
C GLU A 35 28.63 7.34 11.33
N GLU A 36 28.23 7.65 10.10
CA GLU A 36 26.87 8.04 9.77
C GLU A 36 25.94 7.00 10.40
N PRO A 37 24.93 7.38 11.21
CA PRO A 37 23.99 6.40 11.74
C PRO A 37 23.41 5.64 10.55
N ALA A 38 23.65 4.33 10.52
CA ALA A 38 23.15 3.46 9.48
C ALA A 38 21.69 3.81 9.23
N ALA A 39 21.37 4.16 7.97
CA ALA A 39 20.01 4.49 7.58
C ALA A 39 19.08 3.43 8.16
N ALA A 40 18.14 3.83 9.03
CA ALA A 40 17.26 2.92 9.74
C ALA A 40 16.68 1.92 8.73
N SER A 41 17.08 0.65 8.85
CA SER A 41 16.69 -0.38 7.89
C SER A 41 15.16 -0.46 7.92
N LYS A 42 14.53 -0.17 6.79
CA LYS A 42 13.08 -0.29 6.65
C LYS A 42 12.64 -1.69 7.10
N PRO A 43 11.49 -1.81 7.78
CA PRO A 43 11.01 -3.11 8.25
C PRO A 43 10.86 -4.04 7.07
N LYS A 44 11.49 -5.22 7.15
CA LYS A 44 11.35 -6.27 6.15
C LYS A 44 10.09 -7.07 6.41
N VAL A 45 9.40 -7.47 5.34
CA VAL A 45 8.18 -8.28 5.43
C VAL A 45 8.36 -9.58 4.64
N ILE A 46 7.83 -10.68 5.17
CA ILE A 46 7.68 -11.91 4.38
C ILE A 46 6.27 -11.91 3.81
N VAL A 47 6.19 -12.05 2.49
CA VAL A 47 4.94 -12.18 1.74
C VAL A 47 4.85 -13.63 1.24
N ARG A 48 3.91 -14.40 1.77
CA ARG A 48 3.57 -15.74 1.26
C ARG A 48 2.52 -15.60 0.16
N HIS A 49 2.64 -16.37 -0.91
CA HIS A 49 1.65 -16.41 -1.97
C HIS A 49 1.40 -17.84 -2.46
N ASP A 50 0.32 -18.05 -3.20
CA ASP A 50 0.04 -19.30 -3.91
C ASP A 50 0.73 -19.34 -5.29
N ASP A 51 0.49 -20.41 -6.04
CA ASP A 51 1.08 -20.60 -7.39
C ASP A 51 0.56 -19.57 -8.42
N ASN A 52 -0.53 -18.87 -8.11
CA ASN A 52 -1.09 -17.80 -8.95
C ASN A 52 -0.61 -16.40 -8.53
N GLY A 53 0.20 -16.28 -7.47
CA GLY A 53 0.69 -15.00 -6.96
C GLY A 53 -0.26 -14.29 -5.99
N VAL A 54 -1.33 -14.94 -5.54
CA VAL A 54 -2.25 -14.41 -4.52
C VAL A 54 -1.56 -14.42 -3.16
N ILE A 55 -1.43 -13.26 -2.53
CA ILE A 55 -0.82 -13.15 -1.20
C ILE A 55 -1.73 -13.82 -0.17
N THR A 56 -1.20 -14.83 0.51
CA THR A 56 -1.91 -15.61 1.53
C THR A 56 -1.56 -15.15 2.95
N ALA A 57 -0.39 -14.56 3.16
CA ALA A 57 0.00 -13.99 4.44
C ALA A 57 1.11 -12.95 4.28
N VAL A 58 1.07 -11.91 5.12
CA VAL A 58 2.18 -10.96 5.31
C VAL A 58 2.61 -11.03 6.76
N THR A 59 3.89 -11.32 7.01
CA THR A 59 4.48 -11.33 8.36
C THR A 59 5.35 -10.10 8.53
N LEU A 60 4.89 -9.15 9.36
CA LEU A 60 5.61 -7.93 9.76
C LEU A 60 6.52 -8.25 10.96
N GLN A 61 7.79 -7.84 10.90
CA GLN A 61 8.79 -8.27 11.87
C GLN A 61 8.70 -7.52 13.21
N VAL A 62 8.70 -8.28 14.30
CA VAL A 62 9.52 -7.97 15.48
C VAL A 62 10.41 -9.20 15.68
N GLU A 63 11.73 -9.01 15.72
CA GLU A 63 12.81 -9.97 16.02
C GLU A 63 13.44 -10.81 14.88
N MET A 64 14.77 -10.93 15.00
CA MET A 64 15.78 -11.44 14.07
C MET A 64 15.48 -12.84 13.48
N GLY A 65 15.83 -13.04 12.21
CA GLY A 65 15.86 -14.37 11.57
C GLY A 65 15.16 -14.49 10.21
N ILE A 66 14.81 -13.39 9.55
CA ILE A 66 14.07 -13.42 8.27
C ILE A 66 14.83 -14.16 7.17
N ASP A 67 16.15 -14.00 7.10
CA ASP A 67 17.00 -14.66 6.12
C ASP A 67 17.04 -16.18 6.38
N ALA A 68 17.18 -16.59 7.65
CA ALA A 68 17.13 -18.00 8.04
C ALA A 68 15.75 -18.65 7.81
N LEU A 69 14.65 -17.87 7.95
CA LEU A 69 13.31 -18.35 7.64
C LEU A 69 13.09 -18.48 6.12
N SER A 70 13.62 -17.54 5.34
CA SER A 70 13.64 -17.60 3.88
C SER A 70 14.42 -18.82 3.37
N GLU A 71 15.61 -19.08 3.91
CA GLU A 71 16.39 -20.30 3.62
C GLU A 71 15.57 -21.57 3.89
N ARG A 72 14.91 -21.67 5.06
CA ARG A 72 14.04 -22.81 5.38
C ARG A 72 12.87 -22.95 4.40
N TYR A 73 12.24 -21.86 3.99
CA TYR A 73 11.18 -21.92 2.98
C TYR A 73 11.69 -22.39 1.62
N ALA A 74 12.90 -21.98 1.24
CA ALA A 74 13.54 -22.48 0.02
C ALA A 74 13.82 -23.99 0.11
N GLU A 75 14.33 -24.48 1.24
CA GLU A 75 14.53 -25.92 1.49
C GLU A 75 13.22 -26.72 1.45
N MET A 76 12.12 -26.13 1.91
CA MET A 76 10.79 -26.73 1.88
C MET A 76 10.07 -26.59 0.53
N GLY A 77 10.65 -25.84 -0.42
CA GLY A 77 10.00 -25.55 -1.71
C GLY A 77 8.77 -24.65 -1.61
N ILE A 78 8.66 -23.82 -0.56
CA ILE A 78 7.56 -22.86 -0.39
C ILE A 78 7.88 -21.59 -1.18
N PRO A 79 7.03 -21.17 -2.14
CA PRO A 79 7.22 -19.92 -2.86
C PRO A 79 7.16 -18.71 -1.91
N HIS A 80 8.19 -17.87 -1.96
CA HIS A 80 8.29 -16.66 -1.17
C HIS A 80 9.28 -15.68 -1.79
N ILE A 81 9.18 -14.41 -1.40
CA ILE A 81 10.18 -13.38 -1.69
C ILE A 81 10.50 -12.62 -0.40
N LEU A 82 11.74 -12.14 -0.30
CA LEU A 82 12.12 -11.13 0.68
C LEU A 82 11.87 -9.76 0.07
N TYR A 83 11.07 -8.93 0.75
CA TYR A 83 10.74 -7.60 0.29
C TYR A 83 11.09 -6.56 1.35
N ASP A 84 11.84 -5.55 0.93
CA ASP A 84 12.25 -4.43 1.75
C ASP A 84 11.23 -3.28 1.59
N GLY A 85 10.15 -3.33 2.36
CA GLY A 85 9.11 -2.29 2.34
C GLY A 85 7.77 -2.76 2.88
N GLU A 86 6.84 -1.81 3.01
CA GLU A 86 5.45 -2.11 3.33
C GLU A 86 4.72 -2.64 2.09
N VAL A 87 3.85 -3.63 2.28
CA VAL A 87 3.04 -4.23 1.21
C VAL A 87 1.60 -4.26 1.66
N ASP A 88 0.71 -3.65 0.87
CA ASP A 88 -0.73 -3.86 0.98
C ASP A 88 -1.18 -4.97 0.04
N ILE A 89 -1.76 -6.02 0.61
CA ILE A 89 -2.27 -7.18 -0.13
C ILE A 89 -3.46 -6.85 -1.03
N ALA A 90 -4.18 -5.75 -0.73
CA ALA A 90 -5.27 -5.28 -1.55
C ALA A 90 -4.76 -4.75 -2.90
N ASP A 91 -3.58 -4.14 -2.90
CA ASP A 91 -3.09 -3.32 -4.02
C ASP A 91 -1.88 -3.87 -4.77
N ALA A 92 -1.20 -4.89 -4.23
CA ALA A 92 0.01 -5.45 -4.81
C ALA A 92 -0.06 -6.96 -5.06
N TRP A 93 0.81 -7.45 -5.94
CA TRP A 93 1.02 -8.87 -6.23
C TRP A 93 2.49 -9.13 -6.58
N VAL A 94 2.86 -10.42 -6.67
CA VAL A 94 4.23 -10.83 -7.02
C VAL A 94 4.29 -11.22 -8.49
N LYS A 95 5.10 -10.52 -9.28
CA LYS A 95 5.40 -10.83 -10.67
C LYS A 95 6.90 -10.97 -10.85
N ASP A 96 7.34 -12.11 -11.38
CA ASP A 96 8.75 -12.38 -11.70
C ASP A 96 9.70 -12.09 -10.51
N GLY A 97 9.25 -12.40 -9.28
CA GLY A 97 10.01 -12.19 -8.04
C GLY A 97 10.02 -10.76 -7.50
N GLN A 98 9.20 -9.87 -8.06
CA GLN A 98 9.07 -8.48 -7.62
C GLN A 98 7.64 -8.18 -7.15
N VAL A 99 7.52 -7.41 -6.08
CA VAL A 99 6.23 -6.83 -5.67
C VAL A 99 5.89 -5.69 -6.62
N VAL A 100 4.78 -5.82 -7.33
CA VAL A 100 4.28 -4.83 -8.27
C VAL A 100 2.81 -4.49 -7.98
N PRO A 101 2.30 -3.32 -8.40
CA PRO A 101 0.89 -3.00 -8.26
C PRO A 101 0.00 -3.99 -9.03
N LYS A 102 -1.17 -4.29 -8.48
CA LYS A 102 -2.25 -4.98 -9.21
C LYS A 102 -2.68 -4.16 -10.42
N LEU A 103 -3.18 -4.87 -11.42
CA LEU A 103 -3.65 -4.24 -12.66
C LEU A 103 -5.00 -3.56 -12.43
N ASP A 104 -5.20 -2.42 -13.07
CA ASP A 104 -6.49 -1.72 -13.03
C ASP A 104 -7.50 -2.37 -13.98
N VAL A 105 -8.77 -2.29 -13.62
CA VAL A 105 -9.90 -2.69 -14.46
C VAL A 105 -10.37 -1.48 -15.25
N GLU A 106 -10.52 -1.64 -16.55
CA GLU A 106 -11.14 -0.63 -17.40
C GLU A 106 -12.63 -0.90 -17.48
N ILE A 107 -13.44 0.13 -17.22
CA ILE A 107 -14.90 0.05 -17.31
C ILE A 107 -15.38 1.21 -18.18
N SER A 108 -16.17 0.90 -19.17
CA SER A 108 -16.79 1.85 -20.09
C SER A 108 -18.27 1.50 -20.26
N GLY A 109 -19.13 2.50 -20.46
CA GLY A 109 -20.57 2.27 -20.55
C GLY A 109 -21.37 3.53 -20.27
N GLU A 110 -22.68 3.49 -20.54
CA GLU A 110 -23.57 4.61 -20.29
C GLU A 110 -24.16 4.54 -18.87
N ALA A 111 -23.60 5.34 -17.95
CA ALA A 111 -24.25 5.67 -16.68
C ALA A 111 -25.06 6.97 -16.82
N ARG A 112 -25.94 7.06 -17.84
CA ARG A 112 -26.92 8.16 -17.90
C ARG A 112 -27.89 8.02 -16.71
N GLN A 113 -28.67 9.07 -16.42
CA GLN A 113 -29.71 9.03 -15.39
C GLN A 113 -30.64 7.83 -15.63
N VAL A 114 -30.39 6.74 -14.92
CA VAL A 114 -31.14 5.49 -15.08
C VAL A 114 -32.48 5.68 -14.40
N LYS A 115 -33.56 5.50 -15.15
CA LYS A 115 -34.90 5.48 -14.57
C LYS A 115 -35.18 4.09 -14.04
N ALA A 116 -35.76 4.04 -12.87
CA ALA A 116 -36.23 2.81 -12.28
C ALA A 116 -37.64 2.43 -12.80
N ASP A 117 -37.79 2.27 -14.11
CA ASP A 117 -39.03 1.81 -14.75
C ASP A 117 -39.00 0.34 -15.17
N GLY A 118 -37.84 -0.33 -14.98
CA GLY A 118 -37.61 -1.70 -15.44
C GLY A 118 -37.40 -1.84 -16.95
N GLU A 119 -37.38 -0.71 -17.69
CA GLU A 119 -37.06 -0.67 -19.12
C GLU A 119 -35.61 -0.21 -19.35
N ASP A 120 -35.10 0.70 -18.52
CA ASP A 120 -33.72 1.14 -18.62
C ASP A 120 -32.74 0.03 -18.20
N LEU A 121 -31.79 -0.25 -19.10
CA LEU A 121 -30.73 -1.22 -18.90
C LEU A 121 -29.41 -0.50 -18.60
N LEU A 122 -28.74 -0.90 -17.53
CA LEU A 122 -27.36 -0.53 -17.30
C LEU A 122 -26.46 -1.46 -18.12
N GLU A 123 -25.77 -0.89 -19.10
CA GLU A 123 -24.81 -1.62 -19.95
C GLU A 123 -23.38 -1.16 -19.63
N LEU A 124 -22.58 -2.09 -19.07
CA LEU A 124 -21.17 -1.87 -18.80
C LEU A 124 -20.31 -2.84 -19.61
N THR A 125 -19.27 -2.32 -20.23
CA THR A 125 -18.19 -3.09 -20.83
C THR A 125 -16.96 -3.00 -19.95
N VAL A 126 -16.43 -4.16 -19.55
CA VAL A 126 -15.34 -4.33 -18.59
C VAL A 126 -14.17 -5.05 -19.26
N SER A 127 -12.95 -4.59 -18.97
CA SER A 127 -11.70 -5.28 -19.32
C SER A 127 -10.89 -5.49 -18.03
N PRO A 128 -10.50 -6.74 -17.70
CA PRO A 128 -10.59 -7.97 -18.49
C PRO A 128 -12.03 -8.49 -18.65
N ALA A 129 -12.25 -9.35 -19.66
CA ALA A 129 -13.59 -9.80 -20.04
C ALA A 129 -14.24 -10.78 -19.05
N GLU A 130 -13.44 -11.52 -18.28
CA GLU A 130 -13.93 -12.50 -17.31
C GLU A 130 -13.86 -11.93 -15.89
N PHE A 131 -15.02 -11.88 -15.23
CA PHE A 131 -15.16 -11.34 -13.87
C PHE A 131 -16.47 -11.78 -13.22
N ASP A 132 -16.50 -11.75 -11.89
CA ASP A 132 -17.75 -11.84 -11.13
C ASP A 132 -18.31 -10.43 -10.88
N ALA A 133 -19.61 -10.25 -11.11
CA ALA A 133 -20.33 -9.02 -10.87
C ALA A 133 -21.31 -9.20 -9.70
N THR A 134 -21.29 -8.28 -8.74
CA THR A 134 -22.31 -8.20 -7.68
C THR A 134 -22.93 -6.82 -7.69
N VAL A 135 -24.26 -6.75 -7.75
CA VAL A 135 -25.01 -5.49 -7.67
C VAL A 135 -25.79 -5.47 -6.36
N ALA A 136 -25.63 -4.39 -5.60
CA ALA A 136 -26.34 -4.17 -4.35
C ALA A 136 -27.15 -2.87 -4.39
N LEU A 137 -28.41 -2.92 -3.95
CA LEU A 137 -29.29 -1.77 -3.76
C LEU A 137 -29.39 -1.50 -2.26
N ASP A 138 -29.02 -0.29 -1.83
CA ASP A 138 -29.04 0.13 -0.42
C ASP A 138 -28.34 -0.86 0.53
N GLY A 139 -27.27 -1.50 0.03
CA GLY A 139 -26.46 -2.48 0.76
C GLY A 139 -26.98 -3.92 0.74
N ALA A 140 -28.12 -4.20 0.12
CA ALA A 140 -28.61 -5.56 -0.09
C ALA A 140 -28.29 -6.04 -1.50
N MET A 141 -27.71 -7.24 -1.64
CA MET A 141 -27.43 -7.85 -2.94
C MET A 141 -28.74 -8.13 -3.68
N VAL A 142 -28.86 -7.60 -4.90
CA VAL A 142 -30.04 -7.77 -5.77
C VAL A 142 -29.71 -8.53 -7.04
N HIS A 143 -28.44 -8.55 -7.47
CA HIS A 143 -27.96 -9.32 -8.62
C HIS A 143 -26.58 -9.87 -8.38
N PHE A 144 -26.32 -11.05 -8.95
CA PHE A 144 -25.01 -11.67 -9.00
C PHE A 144 -24.89 -12.44 -10.31
N GLU A 145 -23.76 -12.28 -10.99
CA GLU A 145 -23.48 -12.96 -12.25
C GLU A 145 -21.99 -13.18 -12.45
N HIS A 146 -21.66 -14.31 -13.09
CA HIS A 146 -20.32 -14.56 -13.61
C HIS A 146 -20.30 -14.22 -15.10
N VAL A 147 -19.54 -13.18 -15.48
CA VAL A 147 -19.47 -12.63 -16.83
C VAL A 147 -18.22 -13.18 -17.53
N THR A 148 -18.35 -13.56 -18.80
CA THR A 148 -17.25 -14.18 -19.58
C THR A 148 -16.88 -13.42 -20.85
N ASP A 149 -17.70 -12.47 -21.29
CA ASP A 149 -17.54 -11.74 -22.55
C ASP A 149 -17.24 -10.24 -22.36
N GLY A 150 -17.04 -9.82 -21.11
CA GLY A 150 -16.77 -8.43 -20.77
C GLY A 150 -18.02 -7.56 -20.65
N LYS A 151 -19.23 -8.10 -20.81
CA LYS A 151 -20.47 -7.31 -20.82
C LYS A 151 -21.33 -7.62 -19.62
N LEU A 152 -21.62 -6.58 -18.84
CA LEU A 152 -22.57 -6.62 -17.75
C LEU A 152 -23.82 -5.83 -18.15
N GLU A 153 -24.95 -6.52 -18.17
CA GLU A 153 -26.27 -5.98 -18.48
C GLU A 153 -27.18 -6.20 -17.27
N PHE A 154 -27.76 -5.13 -16.73
CA PHE A 154 -28.63 -5.22 -15.56
C PHE A 154 -29.81 -4.24 -15.64
N SER A 155 -31.02 -4.76 -15.47
CA SER A 155 -32.25 -3.94 -15.46
C SER A 155 -32.43 -3.25 -14.11
N VAL A 156 -32.77 -1.97 -14.14
CA VAL A 156 -32.97 -1.18 -12.92
C VAL A 156 -34.45 -1.01 -12.65
N ASP A 157 -34.97 -1.79 -11.70
CA ASP A 157 -36.40 -1.84 -11.38
C ASP A 157 -36.82 -0.92 -10.22
N HIS A 158 -35.88 -0.48 -9.39
CA HIS A 158 -36.17 0.26 -8.16
C HIS A 158 -35.30 1.53 -8.07
N PRO A 159 -35.85 2.68 -7.64
CA PRO A 159 -35.04 3.86 -7.43
C PRO A 159 -34.15 3.68 -6.20
N GLY A 160 -32.96 4.28 -6.21
CA GLY A 160 -32.02 4.21 -5.10
C GLY A 160 -30.56 4.21 -5.54
N SER A 161 -29.67 3.96 -4.58
CA SER A 161 -28.24 3.89 -4.84
C SER A 161 -27.80 2.44 -5.04
N TYR A 162 -27.34 2.16 -6.25
CA TYR A 162 -26.77 0.88 -6.63
C TYR A 162 -25.25 0.91 -6.49
N ALA A 163 -24.70 -0.05 -5.76
CA ALA A 163 -23.26 -0.32 -5.70
C ALA A 163 -22.96 -1.59 -6.50
N ILE A 164 -22.11 -1.45 -7.52
CA ILE A 164 -21.71 -2.52 -8.42
C ILE A 164 -20.26 -2.86 -8.13
N PHE A 165 -20.01 -4.11 -7.75
CA PHE A 165 -18.69 -4.65 -7.51
C PHE A 165 -18.30 -5.55 -8.67
N VAL A 166 -17.19 -5.20 -9.32
CA VAL A 166 -16.56 -5.98 -10.39
C VAL A 166 -15.33 -6.64 -9.80
N VAL A 167 -15.36 -7.97 -9.74
CA VAL A 167 -14.31 -8.83 -9.16
C VAL A 167 -13.66 -9.62 -10.30
N PRO A 168 -12.65 -9.07 -10.97
CA PRO A 168 -11.90 -9.78 -12.00
C PRO A 168 -10.99 -10.85 -11.37
N ALA A 169 -10.50 -11.77 -12.20
CA ALA A 169 -9.44 -12.69 -11.79
C ALA A 169 -8.15 -11.95 -11.39
N HIS A 170 -7.32 -12.60 -10.55
CA HIS A 170 -5.96 -12.14 -10.26
C HIS A 170 -5.19 -11.94 -11.58
N PRO A 171 -4.38 -10.87 -11.75
CA PRO A 171 -3.88 -9.92 -10.75
C PRO A 171 -4.61 -8.56 -10.75
N TYR A 172 -5.85 -8.50 -11.20
CA TYR A 172 -6.58 -7.24 -11.29
C TYR A 172 -7.18 -6.80 -9.94
N ARG A 173 -7.40 -5.49 -9.80
CA ARG A 173 -8.06 -4.90 -8.63
C ARG A 173 -9.57 -5.07 -8.72
N VAL A 174 -10.21 -5.26 -7.58
CA VAL A 174 -11.67 -5.15 -7.47
C VAL A 174 -12.07 -3.69 -7.69
N LYS A 175 -13.11 -3.46 -8.50
CA LYS A 175 -13.62 -2.13 -8.78
C LYS A 175 -15.05 -1.99 -8.25
N ARG A 176 -15.32 -0.87 -7.58
CA ARG A 176 -16.66 -0.45 -7.19
C ARG A 176 -17.12 0.71 -8.07
N LEU A 177 -18.37 0.66 -8.52
CA LEU A 177 -19.08 1.76 -9.17
C LEU A 177 -20.36 2.05 -8.40
N ASP A 178 -20.68 3.32 -8.24
CA ASP A 178 -21.94 3.75 -7.64
C ASP A 178 -22.80 4.37 -8.74
N VAL A 179 -24.04 3.90 -8.86
CA VAL A 179 -25.03 4.36 -9.84
C VAL A 179 -26.28 4.81 -9.09
N GLU A 180 -26.81 5.97 -9.44
CA GLU A 180 -28.06 6.48 -8.85
C GLU A 180 -29.20 6.29 -9.84
N ALA A 181 -30.24 5.59 -9.38
CA ALA A 181 -31.46 5.38 -10.13
C ALA A 181 -32.56 6.29 -9.59
N ILE A 182 -33.20 7.06 -10.47
CA ILE A 182 -34.28 7.97 -10.10
C ILE A 182 -35.64 7.33 -10.38
N ALA A 183 -36.66 7.78 -9.64
CA ALA A 183 -38.03 7.42 -9.96
C ALA A 183 -38.38 7.92 -11.38
N PRO A 184 -39.23 7.18 -12.12
CA PRO A 184 -39.61 7.51 -13.50
C PRO A 184 -40.28 8.88 -13.67
#